data_AF-A0A970EGT3-F1
#
_entry.id   AF-A0A970EGT3-F1
#
_cell.length_a   1.000
_cell.length_b   1.000
_cell.length_c   1.000
_cell.angle_alpha   90.00
_cell.angle_beta   90.00
_cell.angle_gamma   90.00
#
_symmetry.space_group_name_H-M   'P 1'
#
loop_
_entity.id
_entity.type
_entity.pdbx_description
1 polymer ?
#
loop_
_entity_poly.entity_id
_entity_poly.type
_entity_poly.pdbx_seq_one_letter_code
_entity_poly.pdbx_strand_id
1 'polypeptide(L)'
;MINAMMDKVLNTISKEKLIESMSKILNCTNAAIEVFAYDLRNINRNTNVDEINLERFFDFIGLDVSNKKKLFELNRFDSIIVSHLTSRIENIEFCKKPLLNLFDALSSATELSQFLELEGLKFIRKAKKLITIYNGQEVDWGNFRQCGNMTSNAAMLKRRLWGGKYAADRCVNGFLFNDCIWDDGNVKHITRCPEIIQDICCVLGRQDIVMKWVEKAKPCVICFRGRVADVIIDERTKYRTEKSKVYYFYKQALYYIVMKKWGFWDPRFHNPIIRLKDDLNVSDEDIVACYYIEQRV
;
A
#
# COMPACT_ATOMS: atom_id res chain seq x y z
N MET A 1 -3.65 -28.87 22.92
CA MET A 1 -3.58 -28.58 21.47
C MET A 1 -4.08 -27.16 21.27
N ILE A 2 -3.17 -26.22 21.01
CA ILE A 2 -3.55 -24.88 20.58
C ILE A 2 -4.10 -25.06 19.17
N ASN A 3 -5.42 -24.92 18.99
CA ASN A 3 -5.98 -24.73 17.66
C ASN A 3 -5.27 -23.50 17.09
N ALA A 4 -4.33 -23.71 16.17
CA ALA A 4 -3.89 -22.65 15.29
C ALA A 4 -5.14 -22.22 14.52
N MET A 5 -5.82 -21.17 14.99
CA MET A 5 -6.84 -20.51 14.17
C MET A 5 -6.14 -20.15 12.86
N MET A 6 -6.58 -20.77 11.77
CA MET A 6 -6.07 -20.44 10.44
C MET A 6 -6.21 -18.92 10.24
N ASP A 7 -5.11 -18.27 9.90
CA ASP A 7 -5.07 -16.84 9.59
C ASP A 7 -6.14 -16.53 8.53
N LYS A 8 -7.19 -15.79 8.92
CA LYS A 8 -8.26 -15.41 8.00
C LYS A 8 -7.76 -14.21 7.19
N VAL A 9 -7.81 -14.31 5.87
CA VAL A 9 -7.29 -13.29 4.95
C VAL A 9 -8.39 -12.74 4.05
N LEU A 10 -8.58 -11.43 4.04
CA LEU A 10 -9.41 -10.75 3.04
C LEU A 10 -8.57 -10.53 1.76
N ASN A 11 -8.92 -11.23 0.68
CA ASN A 11 -8.12 -11.25 -0.55
C ASN A 11 -8.59 -10.22 -1.57
N THR A 12 -7.86 -9.14 -1.72
CA THR A 12 -8.24 -7.99 -2.56
C THR A 12 -7.56 -7.96 -3.94
N ILE A 13 -6.95 -9.07 -4.36
CA ILE A 13 -6.24 -9.18 -5.66
C ILE A 13 -7.19 -9.05 -6.85
N SER A 14 -8.43 -9.54 -6.72
CA SER A 14 -9.46 -9.36 -7.73
C SER A 14 -10.83 -9.35 -7.05
N LYS A 15 -11.85 -8.88 -7.76
CA LYS A 15 -13.23 -8.90 -7.28
C LYS A 15 -13.69 -10.32 -6.93
N GLU A 16 -13.31 -11.31 -7.72
CA GLU A 16 -13.67 -12.72 -7.53
C GLU A 16 -13.03 -13.27 -6.26
N LYS A 17 -11.72 -13.07 -6.09
CA LYS A 17 -10.99 -13.48 -4.86
C LYS A 17 -11.49 -12.74 -3.62
N LEU A 18 -11.94 -11.49 -3.78
CA LEU A 18 -12.52 -10.71 -2.70
C LEU A 18 -13.84 -11.32 -2.24
N ILE A 19 -14.75 -11.61 -3.16
CA ILE A 19 -16.03 -12.24 -2.85
C ILE A 19 -15.81 -13.63 -2.23
N GLU A 20 -14.91 -14.44 -2.78
CA GLU A 20 -14.59 -15.77 -2.26
C GLU A 20 -14.01 -15.72 -0.83
N SER A 21 -13.06 -14.83 -0.58
CA SER A 21 -12.48 -14.69 0.76
C SER A 21 -13.49 -14.12 1.76
N MET A 22 -14.31 -13.14 1.36
CA MET A 22 -15.39 -12.61 2.19
C MET A 22 -16.41 -13.70 2.55
N SER A 23 -16.84 -14.51 1.57
CA SER A 23 -17.85 -15.54 1.79
C SER A 23 -17.35 -16.61 2.75
N LYS A 24 -16.07 -17.00 2.62
CA LYS A 24 -15.40 -17.90 3.55
C LYS A 24 -15.27 -17.32 4.97
N ILE A 25 -14.90 -16.05 5.11
CA ILE A 25 -14.77 -15.40 6.42
C ILE A 25 -16.14 -15.30 7.12
N LEU A 26 -17.17 -14.92 6.36
CA LEU A 26 -18.52 -14.67 6.85
C LEU A 26 -19.41 -15.91 6.91
N ASN A 27 -18.91 -17.05 6.41
CA ASN A 27 -19.65 -18.30 6.28
C ASN A 27 -20.99 -18.13 5.54
N CYS A 28 -20.95 -17.45 4.39
CA CYS A 28 -22.10 -17.23 3.50
C CYS A 28 -21.75 -17.66 2.07
N THR A 29 -22.71 -17.54 1.13
CA THR A 29 -22.45 -17.82 -0.28
C THR A 29 -21.88 -16.60 -1.00
N ASN A 30 -21.12 -16.82 -2.08
CA ASN A 30 -20.69 -15.75 -2.98
C ASN A 30 -21.90 -14.97 -3.53
N ALA A 31 -22.96 -15.70 -3.90
CA ALA A 31 -24.20 -15.13 -4.41
C ALA A 31 -24.86 -14.17 -3.40
N ALA A 32 -24.84 -14.47 -2.10
CA ALA A 32 -25.41 -13.57 -1.09
C ALA A 32 -24.68 -12.22 -1.05
N ILE A 33 -23.35 -12.21 -1.15
CA ILE A 33 -22.55 -10.97 -1.19
C ILE A 33 -22.89 -10.17 -2.44
N GLU A 34 -22.93 -10.82 -3.60
CA GLU A 34 -23.26 -10.16 -4.87
C GLU A 34 -24.67 -9.59 -4.87
N VAL A 35 -25.67 -10.38 -4.44
CA VAL A 35 -27.06 -9.94 -4.36
C VAL A 35 -27.18 -8.73 -3.45
N PHE A 36 -26.60 -8.77 -2.24
CA PHE A 36 -26.63 -7.60 -1.36
C PHE A 36 -26.00 -6.38 -2.00
N ALA A 37 -24.80 -6.54 -2.59
CA ALA A 37 -24.10 -5.45 -3.24
C ALA A 37 -24.96 -4.82 -4.35
N TYR A 38 -25.63 -5.65 -5.16
CA TYR A 38 -26.51 -5.16 -6.24
C TYR A 38 -27.81 -4.54 -5.73
N ASP A 39 -28.30 -4.98 -4.57
CA ASP A 39 -29.52 -4.46 -3.96
C ASP A 39 -29.31 -3.13 -3.20
N LEU A 40 -28.07 -2.63 -3.19
CA LEU A 40 -27.74 -1.25 -2.79
C LEU A 40 -28.18 -0.26 -3.89
N ARG A 41 -29.50 -0.22 -4.13
CA ARG A 41 -30.21 0.51 -5.20
C ARG A 41 -29.96 2.02 -5.24
N ASN A 42 -29.44 2.59 -4.16
CA ASN A 42 -29.16 4.03 -4.04
C ASN A 42 -27.68 4.38 -4.26
N ILE A 43 -26.81 3.39 -4.47
CA ILE A 43 -25.40 3.65 -4.72
C ILE A 43 -25.21 4.17 -6.14
N ASN A 44 -24.60 5.33 -6.24
CA ASN A 44 -24.22 5.96 -7.48
C ASN A 44 -22.78 6.48 -7.39
N ARG A 45 -22.30 7.12 -8.46
CA ARG A 45 -20.93 7.65 -8.54
C ARG A 45 -20.51 8.60 -7.40
N ASN A 46 -21.47 9.19 -6.68
CA ASN A 46 -21.21 10.14 -5.60
C ASN A 46 -21.34 9.51 -4.20
N THR A 47 -21.68 8.23 -4.09
CA THR A 47 -21.85 7.57 -2.79
C THR A 47 -20.54 7.54 -2.02
N ASN A 48 -20.58 7.97 -0.76
CA ASN A 48 -19.43 7.83 0.12
C ASN A 48 -19.37 6.41 0.70
N VAL A 49 -18.18 5.82 0.82
CA VAL A 49 -17.97 4.53 1.51
C VAL A 49 -18.56 4.49 2.92
N ASP A 50 -18.63 5.63 3.61
CA ASP A 50 -19.19 5.70 4.96
C ASP A 50 -20.70 5.45 4.99
N GLU A 51 -21.41 5.64 3.87
CA GLU A 51 -22.85 5.36 3.70
C GLU A 51 -23.18 3.85 3.64
N ILE A 52 -22.17 2.98 3.47
CA ILE A 52 -22.37 1.53 3.50
C ILE A 52 -22.80 1.09 4.91
N ASN A 53 -24.04 0.59 5.01
CA ASN A 53 -24.60 0.06 6.25
C ASN A 53 -24.23 -1.43 6.43
N LEU A 54 -23.19 -1.67 7.25
CA LEU A 54 -22.74 -3.03 7.57
C LEU A 54 -23.71 -3.82 8.44
N GLU A 55 -24.47 -3.18 9.33
CA GLU A 55 -25.45 -3.90 10.15
C GLU A 55 -26.53 -4.52 9.25
N ARG A 56 -27.04 -3.75 8.26
CA ARG A 56 -27.97 -4.27 7.25
C ARG A 56 -27.35 -5.40 6.42
N PHE A 57 -26.06 -5.29 6.06
CA PHE A 57 -25.37 -6.36 5.34
C PHE A 57 -25.28 -7.65 6.16
N PHE A 58 -24.81 -7.54 7.41
CA PHE A 58 -24.65 -8.69 8.29
C PHE A 58 -26.00 -9.36 8.60
N ASP A 59 -27.05 -8.57 8.82
CA ASP A 59 -28.41 -9.07 9.00
C ASP A 59 -28.91 -9.80 7.73
N PHE A 60 -28.68 -9.22 6.55
CA PHE A 60 -29.06 -9.85 5.27
C PHE A 60 -28.43 -11.22 5.05
N ILE A 61 -27.18 -11.42 5.46
CA ILE A 61 -26.49 -12.73 5.37
C ILE A 61 -26.75 -13.64 6.58
N GLY A 62 -27.67 -13.26 7.48
CA GLY A 62 -28.12 -14.08 8.59
C GLY A 62 -27.23 -14.05 9.84
N LEU A 63 -26.37 -13.04 10.00
CA LEU A 63 -25.58 -12.85 11.21
C LEU A 63 -26.37 -12.07 12.27
N ASP A 64 -26.30 -12.52 13.52
CA ASP A 64 -26.92 -11.82 14.66
C ASP A 64 -26.19 -10.50 14.96
N VAL A 65 -26.84 -9.38 14.60
CA VAL A 65 -26.33 -8.03 14.80
C VAL A 65 -26.59 -7.46 16.20
N SER A 66 -27.45 -8.12 17.01
CA SER A 66 -27.75 -7.68 18.37
C SER A 66 -26.55 -7.87 19.32
N ASN A 67 -25.78 -8.95 19.12
CA ASN A 67 -24.59 -9.25 19.90
C ASN A 67 -23.30 -8.79 19.20
N LYS A 68 -22.96 -7.51 19.37
CA LYS A 68 -21.79 -6.87 18.73
C LYS A 68 -20.43 -7.49 19.05
N LYS A 69 -20.31 -8.23 20.16
CA LYS A 69 -19.06 -8.94 20.51
C LYS A 69 -18.96 -10.24 19.73
N LYS A 70 -20.01 -11.07 19.79
CA LYS A 70 -20.07 -12.35 19.05
C LYS A 70 -19.97 -12.11 17.54
N LEU A 71 -20.66 -11.09 17.03
CA LEU A 71 -20.58 -10.69 15.63
C LEU A 71 -19.13 -10.43 15.20
N PHE A 72 -18.38 -9.68 15.99
CA PHE A 72 -16.97 -9.39 15.69
C PHE A 72 -16.10 -10.64 15.71
N GLU A 73 -16.25 -11.54 16.68
CA GLU A 73 -15.47 -12.78 16.73
C GLU A 73 -15.76 -13.71 15.55
N LEU A 74 -16.98 -13.68 15.00
CA LEU A 74 -17.34 -14.48 13.83
C LEU A 74 -16.76 -13.89 12.54
N ASN A 75 -16.84 -12.57 12.38
CA ASN A 75 -16.47 -11.88 11.13
C ASN A 75 -15.07 -11.25 11.13
N ARG A 76 -14.29 -11.37 12.21
CA ARG A 76 -12.89 -10.93 12.20
C ARG A 76 -12.06 -11.69 11.17
N PHE A 77 -11.09 -10.99 10.61
CA PHE A 77 -9.98 -11.53 9.84
C PHE A 77 -8.71 -10.81 10.25
N ASP A 78 -7.59 -11.51 10.13
CA ASP A 78 -6.32 -11.12 10.75
C ASP A 78 -5.42 -10.37 9.75
N SER A 79 -5.57 -10.68 8.46
CA SER A 79 -4.76 -10.12 7.37
C SER A 79 -5.60 -9.66 6.18
N ILE A 80 -5.07 -8.72 5.41
CA ILE A 80 -5.56 -8.32 4.09
C ILE A 80 -4.47 -8.48 3.05
N ILE A 81 -4.83 -8.63 1.78
CA ILE A 81 -3.85 -8.45 0.70
C ILE A 81 -3.73 -6.96 0.38
N VAL A 82 -2.51 -6.50 0.14
CA VAL A 82 -2.18 -5.12 -0.23
C VAL A 82 -1.37 -5.14 -1.50
N SER A 83 -1.65 -4.22 -2.43
CA SER A 83 -0.96 -4.14 -3.72
C SER A 83 -0.03 -2.93 -3.77
N HIS A 84 1.26 -3.19 -3.71
CA HIS A 84 2.30 -2.17 -3.80
C HIS A 84 2.78 -2.01 -5.24
N LEU A 85 2.73 -0.78 -5.73
CA LEU A 85 3.27 -0.39 -7.02
C LEU A 85 4.72 0.08 -6.85
N THR A 86 5.65 -0.51 -7.59
CA THR A 86 7.07 -0.14 -7.57
C THR A 86 7.70 -0.35 -8.94
N SER A 87 8.99 -0.03 -9.07
CA SER A 87 9.85 -0.54 -10.13
C SER A 87 10.99 -1.35 -9.53
N ARG A 88 11.43 -2.38 -10.24
CA ARG A 88 12.56 -3.24 -9.86
C ARG A 88 13.47 -3.41 -11.08
N ILE A 89 14.78 -3.46 -10.86
CA ILE A 89 15.72 -3.85 -11.91
C ILE A 89 15.37 -5.29 -12.31
N GLU A 90 15.25 -5.53 -13.62
CA GLU A 90 14.73 -6.80 -14.13
C GLU A 90 15.47 -7.99 -13.53
N ASN A 91 14.73 -8.78 -12.75
CA ASN A 91 15.22 -9.98 -12.10
C ASN A 91 14.10 -11.03 -12.14
N ILE A 92 14.44 -12.25 -12.53
CA ILE A 92 13.52 -13.40 -12.63
C ILE A 92 12.92 -13.75 -11.26
N GLU A 93 13.52 -13.28 -10.16
CA GLU A 93 13.13 -13.66 -8.79
C GLU A 93 12.74 -12.48 -7.88
N PHE A 94 12.28 -11.34 -8.40
CA PHE A 94 11.92 -10.20 -7.53
C PHE A 94 10.81 -10.52 -6.52
N CYS A 95 10.01 -11.56 -6.77
CA CYS A 95 8.97 -12.06 -5.88
C CYS A 95 9.51 -12.85 -4.68
N LYS A 96 10.77 -13.29 -4.74
CA LYS A 96 11.49 -13.95 -3.63
C LYS A 96 12.33 -12.95 -2.83
N LYS A 97 12.07 -11.64 -3.01
CA LYS A 97 12.78 -10.58 -2.29
C LYS A 97 11.80 -9.87 -1.38
N PRO A 98 12.21 -9.54 -0.15
CA PRO A 98 11.36 -8.79 0.75
C PRO A 98 11.01 -7.41 0.18
N LEU A 99 9.88 -6.88 0.62
CA LEU A 99 9.53 -5.48 0.42
C LEU A 99 9.92 -4.71 1.67
N LEU A 100 10.87 -3.80 1.51
CA LEU A 100 11.51 -3.10 2.62
C LEU A 100 10.91 -1.72 2.82
N ASN A 101 10.84 -1.29 4.08
CA ASN A 101 10.64 0.10 4.45
C ASN A 101 11.76 0.96 3.85
N LEU A 102 11.54 2.26 3.77
CA LEU A 102 12.44 3.20 3.10
C LEU A 102 13.89 3.11 3.60
N PHE A 103 14.09 2.93 4.91
CA PHE A 103 15.42 2.92 5.50
C PHE A 103 16.18 1.66 5.10
N ASP A 104 15.53 0.51 5.21
CA ASP A 104 16.16 -0.75 4.88
C ASP A 104 16.34 -0.90 3.37
N ALA A 105 15.43 -0.35 2.56
CA ALA A 105 15.55 -0.32 1.10
C ALA A 105 16.80 0.44 0.62
N LEU A 106 17.14 1.54 1.30
CA LEU A 106 18.27 2.41 0.93
C LEU A 106 19.61 2.00 1.58
N SER A 107 19.59 1.42 2.78
CA SER A 107 20.81 1.14 3.57
C SER A 107 21.22 -0.33 3.64
N SER A 108 20.29 -1.28 3.41
CA SER A 108 20.65 -2.70 3.29
C SER A 108 21.17 -2.99 1.89
N ALA A 109 21.90 -4.10 1.71
CA ALA A 109 22.36 -4.54 0.40
C ALA A 109 21.18 -4.97 -0.50
N THR A 110 20.64 -4.02 -1.26
CA THR A 110 19.55 -4.22 -2.22
C THR A 110 19.98 -3.82 -3.62
N GLU A 111 19.20 -4.20 -4.63
CA GLU A 111 19.42 -3.72 -6.01
C GLU A 111 19.38 -2.19 -6.09
N LEU A 112 18.49 -1.57 -5.29
CA LEU A 112 18.38 -0.12 -5.21
C LEU A 112 19.63 0.51 -4.58
N SER A 113 20.08 0.01 -3.42
CA SER A 113 21.25 0.57 -2.74
C SER A 113 22.51 0.41 -3.57
N GLN A 114 22.68 -0.74 -4.23
CA GLN A 114 23.82 -1.02 -5.12
C GLN A 114 23.82 -0.10 -6.33
N PHE A 115 22.65 0.09 -6.97
CA PHE A 115 22.50 1.03 -8.07
C PHE A 115 22.88 2.46 -7.64
N LEU A 116 22.39 2.91 -6.48
CA LEU A 116 22.68 4.25 -5.98
C LEU A 116 24.16 4.41 -5.62
N GLU A 117 24.81 3.39 -5.06
CA GLU A 117 26.23 3.43 -4.71
C GLU A 117 27.12 3.58 -5.95
N LEU A 118 26.79 2.92 -7.06
CA LEU A 118 27.45 3.11 -8.35
C LEU A 118 27.31 4.54 -8.90
N GLU A 119 26.23 5.23 -8.53
CA GLU A 119 25.97 6.62 -8.91
C GLU A 119 26.50 7.64 -7.88
N GLY A 120 27.29 7.16 -6.91
CA GLY A 120 27.95 7.97 -5.89
C GLY A 120 27.10 8.26 -4.65
N LEU A 121 25.92 7.64 -4.52
CA LEU A 121 24.98 7.82 -3.41
C LEU A 121 25.00 6.63 -2.45
N LYS A 122 25.25 6.90 -1.17
CA LYS A 122 25.26 5.89 -0.11
C LYS A 122 24.45 6.35 1.08
N PHE A 123 23.75 5.41 1.72
CA PHE A 123 22.91 5.69 2.87
C PHE A 123 23.36 4.91 4.09
N ILE A 124 23.59 5.61 5.19
CA ILE A 124 24.11 5.04 6.43
C ILE A 124 23.08 5.25 7.53
N ARG A 125 22.56 4.16 8.08
CA ARG A 125 21.63 4.22 9.21
C ARG A 125 22.40 4.64 10.49
N LYS A 126 21.99 5.76 11.09
CA LYS A 126 22.46 6.21 12.41
C LYS A 126 21.26 6.45 13.33
N ALA A 127 21.03 5.54 14.27
CA ALA A 127 19.89 5.56 15.15
C ALA A 127 18.56 5.73 14.37
N LYS A 128 17.82 6.82 14.62
CA LYS A 128 16.54 7.13 13.96
C LYS A 128 16.69 7.91 12.64
N LYS A 129 17.89 7.97 12.05
CA LYS A 129 18.17 8.76 10.85
C LYS A 129 18.89 7.93 9.79
N LEU A 130 18.72 8.34 8.55
CA LEU A 130 19.48 7.88 7.40
C LEU A 130 20.37 9.04 6.95
N ILE A 131 21.69 8.86 7.05
CA ILE A 131 22.67 9.82 6.55
C ILE A 131 22.91 9.55 5.08
N THR A 132 22.82 10.58 4.25
CA THR A 132 23.14 10.49 2.82
C THR A 132 24.57 10.95 2.60
N ILE A 133 25.37 10.10 1.97
CA ILE A 133 26.69 10.42 1.46
C ILE A 133 26.60 10.51 -0.06
N TYR A 134 27.07 11.60 -0.64
CA TYR A 134 27.16 11.82 -2.08
C TYR A 134 28.60 12.13 -2.46
N ASN A 135 29.21 11.30 -3.33
CA ASN A 135 30.60 11.41 -3.76
C ASN A 135 31.60 11.56 -2.59
N GLY A 136 31.36 10.79 -1.51
CA GLY A 136 32.20 10.79 -0.31
C GLY A 136 31.90 11.91 0.70
N GLN A 137 30.98 12.83 0.43
CA GLN A 137 30.61 13.91 1.33
C GLN A 137 29.21 13.73 1.91
N GLU A 138 29.02 14.07 3.18
CA GLU A 138 27.70 14.06 3.80
C GLU A 138 26.82 15.19 3.23
N VAL A 139 25.60 14.84 2.81
CA VAL A 139 24.62 15.79 2.27
C VAL A 139 23.84 16.41 3.41
N ASP A 140 24.01 17.72 3.63
CA ASP A 140 23.12 18.49 4.50
C ASP A 140 21.92 19.02 3.71
N TRP A 141 20.79 18.32 3.82
CA TRP A 141 19.52 18.72 3.23
C TRP A 141 19.03 20.12 3.69
N GLY A 142 19.56 20.65 4.80
CA GLY A 142 19.30 22.00 5.27
C GLY A 142 19.86 23.11 4.37
N ASN A 143 20.90 22.82 3.58
CA ASN A 143 21.54 23.82 2.72
C ASN A 143 20.73 24.14 1.46
N PHE A 144 19.74 23.32 1.11
CA PHE A 144 18.90 23.49 -0.08
C PHE A 144 17.66 24.37 0.16
N ARG A 145 17.63 25.15 1.26
CA ARG A 145 16.48 25.92 1.74
C ARG A 145 16.10 27.16 0.90
N GLN A 146 16.88 27.53 -0.12
CA GLN A 146 16.72 28.80 -0.83
C GLN A 146 16.44 28.69 -2.34
N CYS A 147 16.14 27.49 -2.87
CA CYS A 147 16.01 27.27 -4.31
C CYS A 147 14.58 26.86 -4.75
N GLY A 148 13.58 27.74 -4.62
CA GLY A 148 12.26 27.57 -5.28
C GLY A 148 11.57 26.21 -5.04
N ASN A 149 11.14 25.50 -6.09
CA ASN A 149 10.53 24.15 -6.00
C ASN A 149 11.46 23.09 -5.36
N MET A 150 12.77 23.31 -5.29
CA MET A 150 13.69 22.40 -4.58
C MET A 150 13.50 22.47 -3.06
N THR A 151 12.89 23.55 -2.55
CA THR A 151 12.65 23.77 -1.12
C THR A 151 11.63 22.76 -0.56
N SER A 152 10.62 22.37 -1.35
CA SER A 152 9.63 21.35 -0.94
C SER A 152 10.25 19.95 -0.91
N ASN A 153 11.03 19.58 -1.92
CA ASN A 153 11.67 18.27 -2.01
C ASN A 153 12.74 18.12 -0.92
N ALA A 154 13.58 19.13 -0.70
CA ALA A 154 14.56 19.12 0.38
C ALA A 154 13.90 19.00 1.78
N ALA A 155 12.77 19.69 1.99
CA ALA A 155 12.00 19.58 3.23
C ALA A 155 11.38 18.17 3.40
N MET A 156 10.90 17.57 2.32
CA MET A 156 10.37 16.21 2.28
C MET A 156 11.46 15.17 2.58
N LEU A 157 12.62 15.29 1.93
CA LEU A 157 13.79 14.44 2.17
C LEU A 157 14.24 14.52 3.62
N LYS A 158 14.30 15.73 4.19
CA LYS A 158 14.59 15.91 5.61
C LYS A 158 13.58 15.19 6.49
N ARG A 159 12.29 15.21 6.16
CA ARG A 159 11.25 14.49 6.91
C ARG A 159 11.46 12.96 6.81
N ARG A 160 11.58 12.44 5.59
CA ARG A 160 11.73 11.01 5.29
C ARG A 160 13.01 10.42 5.89
N LEU A 161 14.15 11.09 5.70
CA LEU A 161 15.48 10.58 6.06
C LEU A 161 15.92 10.92 7.49
N TRP A 162 15.53 12.07 8.05
CA TRP A 162 16.00 12.52 9.38
C TRP A 162 14.99 12.30 10.51
N GLY A 163 13.69 12.21 10.22
CA GLY A 163 12.67 11.93 11.25
C GLY A 163 12.68 12.88 12.46
N GLY A 164 12.55 14.20 12.21
CA GLY A 164 12.53 15.24 13.26
C GLY A 164 11.22 15.28 14.09
N LYS A 165 10.73 16.49 14.45
CA LYS A 165 9.41 16.68 15.11
C LYS A 165 8.19 16.17 14.29
N TYR A 166 8.42 15.73 13.06
CA TYR A 166 7.41 15.28 12.11
C TYR A 166 7.54 13.77 11.91
N ALA A 167 6.40 13.07 11.87
CA ALA A 167 6.35 11.62 11.62
C ALA A 167 7.13 11.26 10.37
N ALA A 168 7.95 10.21 10.46
CA ALA A 168 8.79 9.79 9.35
C ALA A 168 7.98 8.94 8.38
N ASP A 169 7.88 9.38 7.12
CA ASP A 169 7.21 8.66 6.05
C ASP A 169 8.15 7.58 5.49
N ARG A 170 8.24 6.45 6.20
CA ARG A 170 9.17 5.34 5.89
C ARG A 170 8.46 4.04 5.52
N CYS A 171 7.16 3.99 5.75
CA CYS A 171 6.35 2.80 5.68
C CYS A 171 6.32 2.17 4.28
N VAL A 172 6.19 0.85 4.25
CA VAL A 172 5.64 0.16 3.08
C VAL A 172 4.17 0.56 2.95
N ASN A 173 3.78 1.11 1.80
CA ASN A 173 2.41 1.50 1.48
C ASN A 173 1.90 0.72 0.25
N GLY A 174 0.60 0.75 0.02
CA GLY A 174 0.01 0.15 -1.17
C GLY A 174 -1.47 0.39 -1.27
N PHE A 175 -2.03 0.03 -2.41
CA PHE A 175 -3.45 0.13 -2.67
C PHE A 175 -4.19 -1.06 -2.05
N LEU A 176 -5.41 -0.81 -1.59
CA LEU A 176 -6.25 -1.87 -1.05
C LEU A 176 -6.70 -2.86 -2.14
N PHE A 177 -7.11 -2.38 -3.31
CA PHE A 177 -7.58 -3.23 -4.42
C PHE A 177 -6.59 -3.27 -5.58
N ASN A 178 -6.28 -4.47 -6.08
CA ASN A 178 -5.36 -4.64 -7.21
C ASN A 178 -6.05 -4.44 -8.57
N ASP A 179 -6.53 -3.24 -8.84
CA ASP A 179 -7.38 -2.96 -10.00
C ASP A 179 -6.82 -1.80 -10.81
N CYS A 180 -6.00 -2.13 -11.81
CA CYS A 180 -5.33 -1.17 -12.68
C CYS A 180 -4.68 -0.01 -11.91
N ILE A 181 -4.02 -0.30 -10.79
CA ILE A 181 -3.45 0.73 -9.90
C ILE A 181 -2.41 1.61 -10.60
N TRP A 182 -1.87 1.17 -11.73
CA TRP A 182 -0.96 1.92 -12.59
C TRP A 182 -1.64 2.94 -13.51
N ASP A 183 -2.95 2.86 -13.71
CA ASP A 183 -3.72 3.81 -14.51
C ASP A 183 -4.04 5.11 -13.75
N ASP A 184 -3.87 5.12 -12.42
CA ASP A 184 -3.99 6.33 -11.62
C ASP A 184 -2.88 7.34 -12.00
N GLY A 185 -3.31 8.47 -12.55
CA GLY A 185 -2.46 9.59 -12.94
C GLY A 185 -1.55 10.10 -11.82
N ASN A 186 -1.96 9.98 -10.56
CA ASN A 186 -1.17 10.42 -9.41
C ASN A 186 0.04 9.51 -9.15
N VAL A 187 0.02 8.25 -9.58
CA VAL A 187 1.13 7.29 -9.36
C VAL A 187 1.89 6.91 -10.63
N LYS A 188 1.58 7.54 -11.76
CA LYS A 188 2.31 7.37 -13.03
C LYS A 188 3.81 7.66 -12.93
N HIS A 189 4.25 8.46 -11.98
CA HIS A 189 5.67 8.71 -11.76
C HIS A 189 6.36 7.53 -11.05
N ILE A 190 5.63 6.79 -10.20
CA ILE A 190 6.14 5.64 -9.43
C ILE A 190 6.43 4.44 -10.35
N THR A 191 5.70 4.30 -11.45
CA THR A 191 5.94 3.26 -12.46
C THR A 191 7.31 3.42 -13.15
N ARG A 192 7.89 4.62 -13.11
CA ARG A 192 9.19 4.92 -13.75
C ARG A 192 10.34 4.80 -12.77
N CYS A 193 10.21 5.43 -11.60
CA CYS A 193 11.29 5.53 -10.63
C CYS A 193 10.69 5.73 -9.22
N PRO A 194 11.23 5.10 -8.16
CA PRO A 194 10.80 5.36 -6.79
C PRO A 194 10.85 6.87 -6.47
N GLU A 195 9.78 7.40 -5.86
CA GLU A 195 9.64 8.85 -5.58
C GLU A 195 10.84 9.41 -4.81
N ILE A 196 11.37 8.67 -3.82
CA ILE A 196 12.54 9.10 -3.06
C ILE A 196 13.77 9.35 -3.94
N ILE A 197 13.99 8.55 -4.99
CA ILE A 197 15.11 8.76 -5.91
C ILE A 197 14.87 10.04 -6.71
N GLN A 198 13.65 10.25 -7.21
CA GLN A 198 13.28 11.45 -7.94
C GLN A 198 13.51 12.70 -7.08
N ASP A 199 13.11 12.66 -5.81
CA ASP A 199 13.32 13.75 -4.85
C ASP A 199 14.81 14.05 -4.64
N ILE A 200 15.61 13.02 -4.34
CA ILE A 200 17.07 13.14 -4.15
C ILE A 200 17.72 13.73 -5.40
N CYS A 201 17.42 13.17 -6.57
CA CYS A 201 18.01 13.57 -7.84
C CYS A 201 17.56 14.98 -8.26
N CYS A 202 16.34 15.37 -7.92
CA CYS A 202 15.86 16.73 -8.11
C CYS A 202 16.69 17.73 -7.30
N VAL A 203 16.89 17.46 -6.00
CA VAL A 203 17.65 18.34 -5.12
C VAL A 203 19.14 18.38 -5.48
N LEU A 204 19.72 17.25 -5.88
CA LEU A 204 21.14 17.16 -6.27
C LEU A 204 21.43 17.57 -7.72
N GLY A 205 20.41 17.87 -8.54
CA GLY A 205 20.58 18.17 -9.96
C GLY A 205 21.05 16.98 -10.80
N ARG A 206 20.70 15.75 -10.40
CA ARG A 206 21.15 14.48 -11.00
C ARG A 206 20.04 13.70 -11.69
N GLN A 207 19.29 14.37 -12.57
CA GLN A 207 18.20 13.71 -13.33
C GLN A 207 18.70 12.57 -14.23
N ASP A 208 19.99 12.56 -14.57
CA ASP A 208 20.63 11.45 -15.27
C ASP A 208 20.53 10.13 -14.50
N ILE A 209 20.57 10.14 -13.16
CA ILE A 209 20.38 8.93 -12.33
C ILE A 209 18.97 8.37 -12.50
N VAL A 210 17.95 9.24 -12.58
CA VAL A 210 16.56 8.82 -12.82
C VAL A 210 16.44 8.14 -14.18
N MET A 211 17.06 8.71 -15.22
CA MET A 211 17.05 8.13 -16.57
C MET A 211 17.71 6.74 -16.58
N LYS A 212 18.88 6.60 -15.96
CA LYS A 212 19.58 5.31 -15.84
C LYS A 212 18.79 4.25 -15.08
N TRP A 213 17.98 4.66 -14.08
CA TRP A 213 17.08 3.74 -13.39
C TRP A 213 15.97 3.27 -14.32
N VAL A 214 15.31 4.21 -15.01
CA VAL A 214 14.21 3.93 -15.95
C VAL A 214 14.65 2.98 -17.07
N GLU A 215 15.90 3.07 -17.54
CA GLU A 215 16.46 2.16 -18.55
C GLU A 215 16.61 0.72 -18.07
N LYS A 216 16.80 0.50 -16.77
CA LYS A 216 17.11 -0.82 -16.18
C LYS A 216 15.93 -1.45 -15.44
N ALA A 217 15.02 -0.62 -14.94
CA ALA A 217 13.95 -1.05 -14.08
C ALA A 217 12.64 -1.19 -14.85
N LYS A 218 11.86 -2.20 -14.48
CA LYS A 218 10.51 -2.41 -15.00
C LYS A 218 9.48 -2.11 -13.90
N PRO A 219 8.37 -1.43 -14.22
CA PRO A 219 7.25 -1.28 -13.30
C PRO A 219 6.67 -2.65 -12.95
N CYS A 220 6.39 -2.87 -11.67
CA CYS A 220 5.77 -4.09 -11.19
C CYS A 220 4.82 -3.82 -10.03
N VAL A 221 3.91 -4.78 -9.84
CA VAL A 221 3.02 -4.85 -8.68
C VAL A 221 3.47 -6.01 -7.81
N ILE A 222 3.55 -5.77 -6.51
CA ILE A 222 3.80 -6.79 -5.47
C ILE A 222 2.59 -6.83 -4.56
N CYS A 223 1.91 -7.97 -4.52
CA CYS A 223 0.79 -8.22 -3.63
C CYS A 223 1.27 -9.00 -2.40
N PHE A 224 1.01 -8.49 -1.20
CA PHE A 224 1.47 -9.10 0.04
C PHE A 224 0.41 -9.14 1.14
N ARG A 225 0.57 -10.04 2.11
CA ARG A 225 -0.26 -10.08 3.32
C ARG A 225 0.14 -8.98 4.29
N GLY A 226 -0.79 -8.08 4.61
CA GLY A 226 -0.65 -7.09 5.66
C GLY A 226 -1.55 -7.43 6.84
N ARG A 227 -0.96 -7.61 8.03
CA ARG A 227 -1.74 -7.84 9.27
C ARG A 227 -2.58 -6.60 9.60
N VAL A 228 -3.86 -6.78 9.87
CA VAL A 228 -4.79 -5.68 10.20
C VAL A 228 -4.31 -4.87 11.42
N ALA A 229 -3.69 -5.55 12.39
CA ALA A 229 -3.10 -4.92 13.56
C ALA A 229 -1.97 -3.91 13.23
N ASP A 230 -1.30 -4.10 12.08
CA ASP A 230 -0.16 -3.29 11.64
C ASP A 230 -0.48 -2.28 10.55
N VAL A 231 -1.65 -2.39 9.92
CA VAL A 231 -2.09 -1.43 8.92
C VAL A 231 -2.48 -0.10 9.59
N ILE A 232 -2.12 1.01 8.97
CA ILE A 232 -2.52 2.37 9.31
C ILE A 232 -3.35 2.89 8.13
N ILE A 233 -4.51 3.45 8.47
CA ILE A 233 -5.41 4.13 7.53
C ILE A 233 -5.31 5.61 7.86
N ASP A 234 -4.57 6.35 7.03
CA ASP A 234 -4.34 7.78 7.24
C ASP A 234 -5.65 8.57 7.11
N GLU A 235 -5.64 9.81 7.62
CA GLU A 235 -6.77 10.77 7.59
C GLU A 235 -8.00 10.38 8.41
N ARG A 236 -8.03 9.18 9.01
CA ARG A 236 -9.21 8.65 9.70
C ARG A 236 -8.86 8.17 11.10
N THR A 237 -8.77 9.11 12.04
CA THR A 237 -8.55 8.83 13.48
C THR A 237 -9.56 7.85 14.07
N LYS A 238 -10.71 7.65 13.41
CA LYS A 238 -11.73 6.64 13.75
C LYS A 238 -11.27 5.18 13.61
N TYR A 239 -10.24 4.87 12.81
CA TYR A 239 -9.83 3.50 12.49
C TYR A 239 -8.56 3.02 13.22
N ARG A 240 -8.51 3.23 14.54
CA ARG A 240 -7.34 2.89 15.38
C ARG A 240 -7.33 1.46 15.89
N THR A 241 -8.50 0.88 16.14
CA THR A 241 -8.60 -0.48 16.69
C THR A 241 -8.73 -1.51 15.57
N GLU A 242 -8.28 -2.73 15.80
CA GLU A 242 -8.44 -3.83 14.84
C GLU A 242 -9.89 -4.00 14.39
N LYS A 243 -10.84 -3.98 15.34
CA LYS A 243 -12.28 -4.01 15.05
C LYS A 243 -12.73 -2.93 14.07
N SER A 244 -12.30 -1.68 14.31
CA SER A 244 -12.66 -0.57 13.44
C SER A 244 -12.07 -0.69 12.03
N LYS A 245 -10.87 -1.28 11.90
CA LYS A 245 -10.22 -1.53 10.61
C LYS A 245 -10.90 -2.67 9.85
N VAL A 246 -11.24 -3.78 10.51
CA VAL A 246 -12.00 -4.90 9.92
C VAL A 246 -13.29 -4.37 9.29
N TYR A 247 -14.07 -3.58 10.04
CA TYR A 247 -15.30 -3.00 9.51
C TYR A 247 -15.05 -1.98 8.40
N TYR A 248 -14.00 -1.16 8.49
CA TYR A 248 -13.61 -0.29 7.38
C TYR A 248 -13.36 -1.09 6.09
N PHE A 249 -12.60 -2.17 6.16
CA PHE A 249 -12.30 -2.99 5.00
C PHE A 249 -13.53 -3.70 4.44
N TYR A 250 -14.47 -4.14 5.28
CA TYR A 250 -15.77 -4.63 4.78
C TYR A 250 -16.56 -3.56 4.03
N LYS A 251 -16.60 -2.32 4.54
CA LYS A 251 -17.24 -1.21 3.82
C LYS A 251 -16.58 -0.96 2.48
N GLN A 252 -15.25 -0.91 2.47
CA GLN A 252 -14.48 -0.72 1.24
C GLN A 252 -14.71 -1.87 0.24
N ALA A 253 -14.76 -3.12 0.72
CA ALA A 253 -14.97 -4.28 -0.14
C ALA A 253 -16.35 -4.26 -0.81
N LEU A 254 -17.40 -4.01 -0.04
CA LEU A 254 -18.75 -3.86 -0.58
C LEU A 254 -18.83 -2.67 -1.55
N TYR A 255 -18.25 -1.53 -1.18
CA TYR A 255 -18.18 -0.34 -2.03
C TYR A 255 -17.48 -0.65 -3.37
N TYR A 256 -16.33 -1.30 -3.34
CA TYR A 256 -15.58 -1.72 -4.52
C TYR A 256 -16.40 -2.64 -5.43
N ILE A 257 -17.05 -3.67 -4.88
CA ILE A 257 -17.89 -4.61 -5.64
C ILE A 257 -19.00 -3.87 -6.38
N VAL A 258 -19.69 -2.95 -5.70
CA VAL A 258 -20.78 -2.17 -6.30
C VAL A 258 -20.27 -1.21 -7.37
N MET A 259 -19.24 -0.44 -7.07
CA MET A 259 -18.69 0.54 -8.00
C MET A 259 -18.14 -0.12 -9.27
N LYS A 260 -17.51 -1.30 -9.14
CA LYS A 260 -17.05 -2.08 -10.29
C LYS A 260 -18.20 -2.59 -11.13
N LYS A 261 -19.28 -3.08 -10.51
CA LYS A 261 -20.45 -3.58 -11.23
C LYS A 261 -21.07 -2.52 -12.13
N TRP A 262 -21.23 -1.30 -11.61
CA TRP A 262 -21.86 -0.20 -12.33
C TRP A 262 -20.90 0.60 -13.22
N GLY A 263 -19.63 0.22 -13.30
CA GLY A 263 -18.63 0.92 -14.11
C GLY A 263 -18.24 2.30 -13.57
N PHE A 264 -18.50 2.57 -12.29
CA PHE A 264 -18.14 3.84 -11.64
C PHE A 264 -16.80 3.79 -10.92
N TRP A 265 -16.20 2.60 -10.77
CA TRP A 265 -14.91 2.46 -10.13
C TRP A 265 -13.82 3.22 -10.91
N ASP A 266 -13.07 4.02 -10.16
CA ASP A 266 -11.93 4.78 -10.64
C ASP A 266 -10.84 4.61 -9.57
N PRO A 267 -9.74 3.90 -9.87
CA PRO A 267 -8.67 3.64 -8.91
C PRO A 267 -8.14 4.92 -8.24
N ARG A 268 -8.13 6.05 -8.96
CA ARG A 268 -7.60 7.32 -8.46
C ARG A 268 -8.43 7.91 -7.33
N PHE A 269 -9.74 7.84 -7.43
CA PHE A 269 -10.65 8.49 -6.48
C PHE A 269 -11.20 7.53 -5.43
N HIS A 270 -11.19 6.23 -5.73
CA HIS A 270 -11.91 5.25 -4.92
C HIS A 270 -11.02 4.23 -4.23
N ASN A 271 -9.79 4.01 -4.70
CA ASN A 271 -8.91 2.98 -4.15
C ASN A 271 -8.08 3.55 -2.98
N PRO A 272 -8.34 3.14 -1.73
CA PRO A 272 -7.59 3.70 -0.61
C PRO A 272 -6.15 3.20 -0.62
N ILE A 273 -5.23 4.12 -0.37
CA ILE A 273 -3.85 3.78 -0.01
C ILE A 273 -3.82 3.48 1.48
N ILE A 274 -3.20 2.37 1.83
CA ILE A 274 -2.96 1.93 3.19
C ILE A 274 -1.46 1.75 3.40
N ARG A 275 -0.99 1.94 4.62
CA ARG A 275 0.42 1.76 4.96
C ARG A 275 0.61 0.86 6.16
N LEU A 276 1.74 0.17 6.21
CA LEU A 276 2.18 -0.53 7.42
C LEU A 276 2.79 0.46 8.41
N LYS A 277 2.98 0.03 9.67
CA LYS A 277 3.79 0.79 10.64
C LYS A 277 5.20 1.06 10.08
N ASP A 278 5.75 2.21 10.42
CA ASP A 278 6.92 2.82 9.76
C ASP A 278 8.17 1.92 9.72
N ASP A 279 8.38 1.08 10.74
CA ASP A 279 9.56 0.22 10.87
C ASP A 279 9.33 -1.22 10.39
N LEU A 280 8.19 -1.52 9.74
CA LEU A 280 7.88 -2.86 9.25
C LEU A 280 8.35 -3.06 7.81
N ASN A 281 9.02 -4.19 7.62
CA ASN A 281 9.26 -4.81 6.31
C ASN A 281 8.24 -5.92 6.08
N VAL A 282 8.10 -6.33 4.82
CA VAL A 282 7.32 -7.49 4.40
C VAL A 282 8.31 -8.57 3.98
N SER A 283 8.23 -9.74 4.62
CA SER A 283 9.00 -10.92 4.21
C SER A 283 8.50 -11.43 2.87
N ASP A 284 9.40 -12.06 2.12
CA ASP A 284 9.08 -12.85 0.93
C ASP A 284 8.01 -13.92 1.17
N GLU A 285 7.90 -14.51 2.36
CA GLU A 285 6.85 -15.48 2.71
C GLU A 285 5.43 -14.89 2.73
N ASP A 286 5.33 -13.56 2.90
CA ASP A 286 4.08 -12.80 2.87
C ASP A 286 3.74 -12.27 1.48
N ILE A 287 4.64 -12.40 0.49
CA ILE A 287 4.36 -12.05 -0.89
C ILE A 287 3.53 -13.17 -1.52
N VAL A 288 2.32 -12.83 -1.97
CA VAL A 288 1.34 -13.80 -2.49
C VAL A 288 1.19 -13.77 -4.00
N ALA A 289 1.54 -12.65 -4.63
CA ALA A 289 1.55 -12.51 -6.08
C ALA A 289 2.45 -11.34 -6.49
N CYS A 290 2.93 -11.38 -7.71
CA CYS A 290 3.79 -10.36 -8.28
C CYS A 290 3.68 -10.42 -9.81
N TYR A 291 3.81 -9.29 -10.47
CA TYR A 291 3.89 -9.25 -11.94
C TYR A 291 4.48 -7.92 -12.40
N TYR A 292 5.16 -7.96 -13.54
CA TYR A 292 5.52 -6.75 -14.26
C TYR A 292 4.29 -6.17 -14.95
N ILE A 293 4.20 -4.85 -15.00
CA ILE A 293 3.15 -4.15 -15.74
C ILE A 293 3.56 -4.16 -17.21
N GLU A 294 2.77 -4.82 -18.05
CA GLU A 294 2.94 -4.75 -19.50
C GLU A 294 2.67 -3.31 -19.94
N GLN A 295 3.71 -2.62 -20.41
CA GLN A 295 3.52 -1.30 -21.00
C GLN A 295 2.73 -1.48 -22.29
N ARG A 296 1.53 -0.89 -22.36
CA ARG A 296 0.84 -0.73 -23.65
C ARG A 296 1.70 0.20 -24.50
N VAL A 297 2.29 -0.36 -25.55
CA VAL A 297 2.96 0.37 -26.64
C VAL A 297 1.94 1.27 -27.34
#